data_AF-A0AAX0L5R3-F1
#
_entry.id   AF-A0AAX0L5R3-F1
#
_cell.length_a   1.000
_cell.length_b   1.000
_cell.length_c   1.000
_cell.angle_alpha   90.00
_cell.angle_beta   90.00
_cell.angle_gamma   90.00
#
_symmetry.space_group_name_H-M   'P 1'
#
loop_
_entity.id
_entity.type
_entity.pdbx_description
1 polymer ?
#
loop_
_entity_poly.entity_id
_entity_poly.type
_entity_poly.pdbx_seq_one_letter_code
_entity_poly.pdbx_strand_id
1 'polypeptide(L)'
;MAVFSFWHQGITHAPGMIQRLQWIWQKTHGTDEVKLIAAPESDDLIADEGIDPARLSMQIRSDILRLLLLAKHGGVWVDATLLPSTHLNTWLPGALGASGFFAFYNEHRDRAISSWFLAAQQGDPLIARWRDAFVEYFRTPRQLNKTAPLWTRAAQELRRAINPASFADPSVAGRSSYYPYFILHYHFDKLVRTDPVCAAIWQQTTKLSGSDAGRLKSACVAANGDLDDETMASLFQASPVHKLNWRKPEKFEKLLNFVEAGLSNRLETP
;
A
#
# COMPACT_ATOMS: atom_id res chain seq x y z
N MET A 1 -2.10 17.49 -2.16
CA MET A 1 -2.85 16.43 -1.43
C MET A 1 -1.85 15.71 -0.54
N ALA A 2 -2.10 15.51 0.75
CA ALA A 2 -1.10 14.86 1.61
C ALA A 2 -0.80 13.43 1.13
N VAL A 3 0.49 13.09 1.02
CA VAL A 3 0.99 11.76 0.65
C VAL A 3 1.77 11.21 1.83
N PHE A 4 1.38 10.02 2.29
CA PHE A 4 1.99 9.32 3.41
C PHE A 4 2.73 8.08 2.93
N SER A 5 3.94 7.89 3.45
CA SER A 5 4.75 6.69 3.29
C SER A 5 5.31 6.28 4.65
N PHE A 6 5.85 5.08 4.78
CA PHE A 6 6.38 4.57 6.04
C PHE A 6 7.69 3.84 5.86
N TRP A 7 8.67 4.21 6.68
CA TRP A 7 9.89 3.44 6.89
C TRP A 7 10.31 3.55 8.36
N HIS A 8 10.22 2.45 9.10
CA HIS A 8 10.32 2.46 10.57
C HIS A 8 11.59 3.14 11.10
N GLN A 9 12.75 2.89 10.49
CA GLN A 9 14.04 3.45 10.93
C GLN A 9 14.27 4.90 10.49
N GLY A 10 13.32 5.50 9.77
CA GLY A 10 13.47 6.82 9.16
C GLY A 10 14.21 6.78 7.82
N ILE A 11 14.09 7.88 7.07
CA ILE A 11 14.61 7.97 5.71
C ILE A 11 16.14 7.91 5.64
N THR A 12 16.84 8.48 6.62
CA THR A 12 18.31 8.51 6.67
C THR A 12 18.93 7.11 6.84
N HIS A 13 18.21 6.19 7.46
CA HIS A 13 18.61 4.79 7.63
C HIS A 13 17.95 3.85 6.61
N ALA A 14 17.12 4.37 5.71
CA ALA A 14 16.49 3.57 4.68
C ALA A 14 17.52 3.14 3.62
N PRO A 15 17.31 1.99 2.94
CA PRO A 15 18.13 1.61 1.78
C PRO A 15 18.20 2.73 0.74
N GLY A 16 19.33 2.86 0.05
CA GLY A 16 19.55 3.94 -0.92
C GLY A 16 18.42 4.07 -1.96
N MET A 17 17.88 2.95 -2.44
CA MET A 17 16.73 2.95 -3.36
C MET A 17 15.49 3.64 -2.76
N ILE A 18 15.22 3.46 -1.46
CA ILE A 18 14.09 4.09 -0.77
C ILE A 18 14.33 5.60 -0.59
N GLN A 19 15.57 6.01 -0.29
CA GLN A 19 15.95 7.42 -0.22
C GLN A 19 15.70 8.13 -1.55
N ARG A 20 16.10 7.51 -2.65
CA ARG A 20 15.88 8.00 -4.01
C ARG A 20 14.40 8.08 -4.36
N LEU A 21 13.62 7.04 -4.06
CA LEU A 21 12.17 7.07 -4.28
C LEU A 21 11.48 8.18 -3.47
N GLN A 22 11.85 8.39 -2.20
CA GLN A 22 11.34 9.51 -1.40
C GLN A 22 11.66 10.85 -2.05
N TRP A 23 12.90 11.04 -2.52
CA TRP A 23 13.31 12.25 -3.23
C TRP A 23 12.49 12.46 -4.51
N ILE A 24 12.27 11.41 -5.31
CA ILE A 24 11.46 11.47 -6.53
C ILE A 24 10.02 11.89 -6.20
N TRP A 25 9.40 11.32 -5.18
CA TRP A 25 8.06 11.72 -4.73
C TRP A 25 8.01 13.19 -4.33
N GLN A 26 8.95 13.65 -3.51
CA GLN A 26 9.05 15.05 -3.05
C GLN A 26 9.30 16.01 -4.20
N LYS A 27 10.13 15.64 -5.18
CA LYS A 27 10.34 16.45 -6.40
C LYS A 27 9.10 16.52 -7.29
N THR A 28 8.29 15.47 -7.31
CA THR A 28 7.08 15.42 -8.14
C THR A 28 5.89 16.17 -7.51
N HIS A 29 5.77 16.20 -6.18
CA HIS A 29 4.58 16.71 -5.47
C HIS A 29 4.86 17.85 -4.48
N GLY A 30 6.11 18.16 -4.19
CA GLY A 30 6.53 19.10 -3.15
C GLY A 30 6.90 18.41 -1.83
N THR A 31 7.92 18.95 -1.16
CA THR A 31 8.46 18.40 0.10
C THR A 31 7.43 18.41 1.24
N ASP A 32 6.60 19.45 1.31
CA ASP A 32 5.61 19.59 2.40
C ASP A 32 4.39 18.66 2.23
N GLU A 33 4.15 18.19 1.01
CA GLU A 33 3.04 17.27 0.70
C GLU A 33 3.39 15.81 1.00
N VAL A 34 4.67 15.41 0.88
CA VAL A 34 5.10 14.01 0.99
C VAL A 34 5.78 13.76 2.34
N LYS A 35 5.06 13.06 3.21
CA LYS A 35 5.49 12.73 4.57
C LYS A 35 5.87 11.25 4.70
N LEU A 36 7.10 11.00 5.11
CA LEU A 36 7.54 9.67 5.51
C LEU A 36 7.46 9.55 7.03
N ILE A 37 6.60 8.65 7.49
CA ILE A 37 6.41 8.36 8.90
C ILE A 37 7.46 7.33 9.33
N ALA A 38 8.00 7.51 10.54
CA ALA A 38 9.03 6.67 11.15
C ALA A 38 8.82 6.57 12.66
N ALA A 39 9.60 5.74 13.35
CA ALA A 39 9.62 5.77 14.81
C ALA A 39 10.28 7.07 15.32
N PRO A 40 9.84 7.62 16.47
CA PRO A 40 8.83 7.08 17.38
C PRO A 40 7.37 7.38 16.97
N GLU A 41 7.12 8.36 16.08
CA GLU A 41 5.77 8.79 15.68
C GLU A 41 4.87 7.60 15.25
N SER A 42 5.41 6.67 14.46
CA SER A 42 4.67 5.49 14.02
C SER A 42 4.23 4.59 15.18
N ASP A 43 5.06 4.47 16.21
CA ASP A 43 4.80 3.59 17.34
C ASP A 43 3.82 4.27 18.31
N ASP A 44 3.93 5.58 18.49
CA ASP A 44 2.98 6.39 19.28
C ASP A 44 1.57 6.33 18.68
N LEU A 45 1.43 6.53 17.36
CA LEU A 45 0.13 6.45 16.67
C LEU A 45 -0.54 5.09 16.81
N ILE A 46 0.23 3.99 16.87
CA ILE A 46 -0.30 2.64 17.07
C ILE A 46 -0.65 2.42 18.55
N ALA A 47 0.17 2.92 19.46
CA ALA A 47 -0.05 2.81 20.91
C ALA A 47 -1.31 3.55 21.36
N ASP A 48 -1.61 4.71 20.76
CA ASP A 48 -2.82 5.50 21.00
C ASP A 48 -4.12 4.71 20.72
N GLU A 49 -4.07 3.68 19.86
CA GLU A 49 -5.20 2.79 19.55
C GLU A 49 -5.34 1.61 20.55
N GLY A 50 -4.48 1.57 21.58
CA GLY A 50 -4.42 0.51 22.59
C GLY A 50 -3.71 -0.75 22.10
N ILE A 51 -2.86 -0.65 21.07
CA ILE A 51 -2.10 -1.77 20.51
C ILE A 51 -0.62 -1.59 20.83
N ASP A 52 0.01 -2.61 21.40
CA ASP A 52 1.45 -2.62 21.63
C ASP A 52 2.21 -2.84 20.30
N PRO A 53 2.90 -1.82 19.75
CA PRO A 53 3.58 -1.94 18.46
C PRO A 53 4.69 -3.00 18.50
N ALA A 54 5.30 -3.29 19.66
CA ALA A 54 6.35 -4.29 19.81
C ALA A 54 5.87 -5.72 19.49
N ARG A 55 4.56 -5.96 19.56
CA ARG A 55 3.94 -7.27 19.23
C ARG A 55 3.57 -7.42 17.76
N LEU A 56 3.69 -6.35 16.98
CA LEU A 56 3.30 -6.33 15.57
C LEU A 56 4.50 -6.56 14.66
N SER A 57 4.26 -7.29 13.58
CA SER A 57 5.23 -7.31 12.47
C SER A 57 5.27 -5.94 11.77
N MET A 58 6.39 -5.60 11.13
CA MET A 58 6.52 -4.35 10.36
C MET A 58 5.43 -4.18 9.30
N GLN A 59 4.97 -5.29 8.71
CA GLN A 59 3.86 -5.28 7.76
C GLN A 59 2.57 -4.79 8.43
N ILE A 60 2.23 -5.34 9.61
CA ILE A 60 1.00 -4.95 10.31
C ILE A 60 1.10 -3.51 10.83
N ARG A 61 2.29 -3.06 11.28
CA ARG A 61 2.50 -1.65 11.61
C ARG A 61 2.18 -0.75 10.40
N SER A 62 2.71 -1.07 9.23
CA SER A 62 2.39 -0.36 7.99
C SER A 62 0.91 -0.42 7.63
N ASP A 63 0.26 -1.56 7.84
CA ASP A 63 -1.16 -1.76 7.52
C ASP A 63 -2.07 -0.92 8.44
N ILE A 64 -1.74 -0.84 9.73
CA ILE A 64 -2.46 0.01 10.70
C ILE A 64 -2.24 1.49 10.38
N LEU A 65 -0.98 1.94 10.24
CA LEU A 65 -0.64 3.34 9.98
C LEU A 65 -1.35 3.87 8.73
N ARG A 66 -1.41 3.05 7.67
CA ARG A 66 -2.12 3.38 6.44
C ARG A 66 -3.57 3.77 6.71
N LEU A 67 -4.28 2.96 7.49
CA LEU A 67 -5.69 3.21 7.80
C LEU A 67 -5.84 4.38 8.79
N LEU A 68 -4.98 4.51 9.79
CA LEU A 68 -5.02 5.62 10.75
C LEU A 68 -4.84 6.98 10.07
N LEU A 69 -3.81 7.10 9.23
CA LEU A 69 -3.50 8.36 8.55
C LEU A 69 -4.59 8.75 7.56
N LEU A 70 -5.06 7.80 6.75
CA LEU A 70 -6.14 8.06 5.79
C LEU A 70 -7.46 8.38 6.50
N ALA A 71 -7.79 7.71 7.60
CA ALA A 71 -9.03 7.99 8.31
C ALA A 71 -9.02 9.37 8.99
N LYS A 72 -7.86 9.81 9.46
CA LYS A 72 -7.69 11.12 10.13
C LYS A 72 -7.57 12.28 9.14
N HIS A 73 -6.82 12.08 8.07
CA HIS A 73 -6.39 13.17 7.19
C HIS A 73 -6.93 13.07 5.75
N GLY A 74 -7.49 11.93 5.35
CA GLY A 74 -7.65 11.60 3.93
C GLY A 74 -6.29 11.56 3.24
N GLY A 75 -6.26 11.91 1.95
CA GLY A 75 -5.03 11.97 1.16
C GLY A 75 -4.67 10.63 0.54
N VAL A 76 -3.37 10.35 0.43
CA VAL A 76 -2.85 9.17 -0.27
C VAL A 76 -1.85 8.44 0.61
N TRP A 77 -2.00 7.13 0.72
CA TRP A 77 -0.94 6.24 1.15
C TRP A 77 -0.19 5.68 -0.06
N VAL A 78 1.14 5.69 0.02
CA VAL A 78 2.02 4.99 -0.92
C VAL A 78 3.01 4.12 -0.15
N ASP A 79 3.16 2.85 -0.54
CA ASP A 79 4.28 2.05 -0.06
C ASP A 79 5.60 2.73 -0.45
N ALA A 80 6.62 2.70 0.42
CA ALA A 80 7.94 3.32 0.19
C ALA A 80 8.70 2.81 -1.05
N THR A 81 8.19 1.75 -1.71
CA THR A 81 8.76 1.14 -2.92
C THR A 81 8.08 1.60 -4.21
N LEU A 82 7.12 2.53 -4.14
CA LEU A 82 6.43 3.04 -5.30
C LEU A 82 7.24 4.16 -5.98
N LEU A 83 7.26 4.12 -7.30
CA LEU A 83 7.83 5.14 -8.18
C LEU A 83 6.69 5.85 -8.91
N PRO A 84 6.50 7.18 -8.77
CA PRO A 84 5.50 7.92 -9.53
C PRO A 84 6.03 8.21 -10.95
N SER A 85 5.16 8.15 -11.96
CA SER A 85 5.49 8.59 -13.33
C SER A 85 4.95 9.97 -13.67
N THR A 86 3.91 10.40 -12.95
CA THR A 86 3.25 11.69 -13.11
C THR A 86 2.74 12.21 -11.77
N HIS A 87 2.43 13.51 -11.71
CA HIS A 87 1.83 14.12 -10.54
C HIS A 87 0.41 13.57 -10.31
N LEU A 88 0.08 13.25 -9.06
CA LEU A 88 -1.24 12.70 -8.68
C LEU A 88 -2.44 13.52 -9.18
N ASN A 89 -2.35 14.85 -9.20
CA ASN A 89 -3.42 15.74 -9.68
C ASN A 89 -3.81 15.52 -11.15
N THR A 90 -2.97 14.86 -11.94
CA THR A 90 -3.25 14.60 -13.36
C THR A 90 -4.24 13.46 -13.60
N TRP A 91 -4.42 12.55 -12.63
CA TRP A 91 -5.24 11.34 -12.81
C TRP A 91 -6.08 10.98 -11.58
N LEU A 92 -5.56 11.20 -10.37
CA LEU A 92 -6.18 10.73 -9.14
C LEU A 92 -7.53 11.42 -8.84
N PRO A 93 -7.74 12.73 -9.10
CA PRO A 93 -9.06 13.34 -8.91
C PRO A 93 -10.16 12.66 -9.72
N GLY A 94 -9.87 12.28 -10.98
CA GLY A 94 -10.80 11.52 -11.81
C GLY A 94 -11.03 10.10 -11.28
N ALA A 95 -9.98 9.45 -10.79
CA ALA A 95 -10.07 8.09 -10.24
C ALA A 95 -10.85 8.02 -8.91
N LEU A 96 -10.71 9.03 -8.04
CA LEU A 96 -11.50 9.19 -6.81
C LEU A 96 -12.98 9.42 -7.13
N GLY A 97 -13.26 10.23 -8.16
CA GLY A 97 -14.62 10.45 -8.67
C GLY A 97 -15.65 10.74 -7.58
N ALA A 98 -16.84 10.16 -7.72
CA ALA A 98 -17.92 10.28 -6.75
C ALA A 98 -17.76 9.37 -5.52
N SER A 99 -16.96 8.30 -5.60
CA SER A 99 -16.78 7.39 -4.46
C SER A 99 -15.97 8.02 -3.34
N GLY A 100 -15.11 9.00 -3.65
CA GLY A 100 -14.21 9.62 -2.67
C GLY A 100 -13.11 8.68 -2.17
N PHE A 101 -13.04 7.45 -2.69
CA PHE A 101 -12.08 6.41 -2.34
C PHE A 101 -11.48 5.80 -3.60
N PHE A 102 -10.19 5.45 -3.55
CA PHE A 102 -9.50 4.75 -4.61
C PHE A 102 -8.49 3.74 -4.07
N ALA A 103 -8.46 2.58 -4.71
CA ALA A 103 -7.43 1.55 -4.59
C ALA A 103 -7.26 0.88 -5.95
N PHE A 104 -6.04 0.47 -6.30
CA PHE A 104 -5.85 -0.34 -7.50
C PHE A 104 -6.60 -1.68 -7.35
N TYR A 105 -7.34 -2.03 -8.39
CA TYR A 105 -8.06 -3.30 -8.47
C TYR A 105 -7.08 -4.46 -8.58
N ASN A 106 -7.35 -5.52 -7.82
CA ASN A 106 -6.56 -6.73 -7.87
C ASN A 106 -7.37 -7.82 -8.58
N GLU A 107 -6.84 -8.30 -9.69
CA GLU A 107 -7.48 -9.31 -10.52
C GLU A 107 -7.38 -10.72 -9.92
N HIS A 108 -6.59 -10.89 -8.85
CA HIS A 108 -6.51 -12.17 -8.15
C HIS A 108 -7.82 -12.48 -7.41
N ARG A 109 -8.31 -13.72 -7.57
CA ARG A 109 -9.60 -14.18 -7.04
C ARG A 109 -9.78 -14.04 -5.53
N ASP A 110 -8.69 -13.93 -4.76
CA ASP A 110 -8.73 -13.93 -3.29
C ASP A 110 -8.72 -12.53 -2.66
N ARG A 111 -8.59 -11.44 -3.43
CA ARG A 111 -8.50 -10.07 -2.92
C ARG A 111 -9.06 -9.06 -3.92
N ALA A 112 -9.90 -8.12 -3.49
CA ALA A 112 -10.44 -7.11 -4.42
C ALA A 112 -9.46 -5.98 -4.77
N ILE A 113 -8.46 -5.73 -3.93
CA ILE A 113 -7.61 -4.54 -4.02
C ILE A 113 -6.12 -4.84 -3.88
N SER A 114 -5.34 -3.82 -4.19
CA SER A 114 -3.92 -3.71 -3.89
C SER A 114 -3.72 -2.61 -2.85
N SER A 115 -3.42 -2.98 -1.60
CA SER A 115 -3.30 -2.01 -0.50
C SER A 115 -2.01 -1.18 -0.50
N TRP A 116 -1.14 -1.36 -1.50
CA TRP A 116 0.13 -0.63 -1.58
C TRP A 116 -0.04 0.83 -2.02
N PHE A 117 -1.20 1.17 -2.59
CA PHE A 117 -1.62 2.54 -2.87
C PHE A 117 -3.09 2.66 -2.52
N LEU A 118 -3.43 3.57 -1.62
CA LEU A 118 -4.81 3.89 -1.26
C LEU A 118 -4.96 5.41 -1.28
N ALA A 119 -6.10 5.90 -1.73
CA ALA A 119 -6.45 7.31 -1.59
C ALA A 119 -7.88 7.44 -1.10
N ALA A 120 -8.12 8.45 -0.28
CA ALA A 120 -9.45 8.72 0.26
C ALA A 120 -9.64 10.20 0.55
N GLN A 121 -10.88 10.66 0.41
CA GLN A 121 -11.30 11.94 0.96
C GLN A 121 -11.30 11.85 2.49
N GLN A 122 -11.07 12.99 3.14
CA GLN A 122 -11.12 13.05 4.59
C GLN A 122 -12.52 12.68 5.08
N GLY A 123 -12.59 11.78 6.06
CA GLY A 123 -13.88 11.30 6.59
C GLY A 123 -14.54 10.21 5.75
N ASP A 124 -13.83 9.60 4.78
CA ASP A 124 -14.36 8.48 3.99
C ASP A 124 -14.89 7.34 4.89
N PRO A 125 -16.19 6.96 4.77
CA PRO A 125 -16.80 5.95 5.64
C PRO A 125 -16.19 4.56 5.49
N LEU A 126 -15.71 4.19 4.30
CA LEU A 126 -15.10 2.90 4.06
C LEU A 126 -13.78 2.81 4.82
N ILE A 127 -12.90 3.80 4.70
CA ILE A 127 -11.63 3.88 5.43
C ILE A 127 -11.86 3.87 6.94
N ALA A 128 -12.84 4.64 7.44
CA ALA A 128 -13.13 4.71 8.87
C ALA A 128 -13.54 3.32 9.43
N ARG A 129 -14.49 2.64 8.76
CA ARG A 129 -14.95 1.30 9.19
C ARG A 129 -13.87 0.25 9.03
N TRP A 130 -13.03 0.37 8.00
CA TRP A 130 -11.90 -0.53 7.77
C TRP A 130 -10.84 -0.37 8.85
N ARG A 131 -10.47 0.86 9.20
CA ARG A 131 -9.61 1.18 10.35
C ARG A 131 -10.17 0.53 11.61
N ASP A 132 -11.42 0.80 11.96
CA ASP A 132 -12.01 0.34 13.23
C ASP A 132 -12.00 -1.19 13.34
N ALA A 133 -12.44 -1.87 12.27
CA ALA A 133 -12.44 -3.32 12.24
C ALA A 133 -11.03 -3.92 12.32
N PHE A 134 -10.04 -3.28 11.68
CA PHE A 134 -8.67 -3.79 11.64
C PHE A 134 -7.89 -3.52 12.93
N VAL A 135 -8.08 -2.35 13.54
CA VAL A 135 -7.53 -2.01 14.87
C VAL A 135 -8.10 -2.96 15.93
N GLU A 136 -9.42 -3.15 15.97
CA GLU A 136 -10.06 -4.06 16.91
C GLU A 136 -9.52 -5.50 16.77
N TYR A 137 -9.27 -5.96 15.54
CA TYR A 137 -8.70 -7.28 15.29
C TYR A 137 -7.33 -7.50 15.96
N PHE A 138 -6.50 -6.45 16.02
CA PHE A 138 -5.14 -6.48 16.56
C PHE A 138 -5.01 -6.01 18.02
N ARG A 139 -6.11 -5.60 18.68
CA ARG A 139 -6.14 -5.46 20.14
C ARG A 139 -5.91 -6.78 20.86
N THR A 140 -6.30 -7.89 20.22
CA THR A 140 -5.88 -9.22 20.65
C THR A 140 -4.52 -9.57 20.03
N PRO A 141 -3.51 -9.96 20.82
CA PRO A 141 -2.21 -10.38 20.27
C PRO A 141 -2.34 -11.59 19.36
N ARG A 142 -1.71 -11.52 18.18
CA ARG A 142 -1.73 -12.60 17.17
C ARG A 142 -0.38 -12.73 16.47
N GLN A 143 -0.12 -13.92 15.93
CA GLN A 143 1.10 -14.23 15.19
C GLN A 143 0.82 -14.46 13.70
N LEU A 144 1.83 -14.24 12.86
CA LEU A 144 1.69 -14.52 11.43
C LEU A 144 1.55 -16.02 11.20
N ASN A 145 0.61 -16.45 10.36
CA ASN A 145 0.33 -17.87 10.08
C ASN A 145 1.58 -18.68 9.67
N LYS A 146 2.61 -18.04 9.09
CA LYS A 146 3.87 -18.71 8.77
C LYS A 146 4.57 -19.36 9.97
N THR A 147 4.33 -18.86 11.20
CA THR A 147 4.88 -19.42 12.44
C THR A 147 4.01 -20.52 13.05
N ALA A 148 2.82 -20.78 12.49
CA ALA A 148 1.89 -21.76 13.03
C ALA A 148 2.34 -23.20 12.75
N PRO A 149 1.90 -24.17 13.58
CA PRO A 149 2.08 -25.60 13.29
C PRO A 149 1.56 -25.98 11.90
N LEU A 150 2.17 -27.00 11.27
CA LEU A 150 1.84 -27.42 9.91
C LEU A 150 0.34 -27.72 9.71
N TRP A 151 -0.30 -28.37 10.67
CA TRP A 151 -1.74 -28.67 10.60
C TRP A 151 -2.59 -27.40 10.64
N THR A 152 -2.21 -26.42 11.45
CA THR A 152 -2.89 -25.11 11.53
C THR A 152 -2.73 -24.37 10.22
N ARG A 153 -1.53 -24.40 9.63
CA ARG A 153 -1.25 -23.80 8.32
C ARG A 153 -2.11 -24.44 7.24
N ALA A 154 -2.18 -25.76 7.18
CA ALA A 154 -3.00 -26.48 6.21
C ALA A 154 -4.49 -26.11 6.34
N ALA A 155 -5.03 -26.07 7.56
CA ALA A 155 -6.41 -25.65 7.81
C ALA A 155 -6.67 -24.19 7.37
N GLN A 156 -5.71 -23.30 7.60
CA GLN A 156 -5.80 -21.91 7.15
C GLN A 156 -5.70 -21.77 5.62
N GLU A 157 -4.85 -22.54 4.94
CA GLU A 157 -4.80 -22.54 3.48
C GLU A 157 -6.10 -23.04 2.85
N LEU A 158 -6.72 -24.07 3.42
CA LEU A 158 -8.05 -24.53 2.99
C LEU A 158 -9.10 -23.43 3.18
N ARG A 159 -9.13 -22.79 4.36
CA ARG A 159 -10.04 -21.67 4.63
C ARG A 159 -9.82 -20.51 3.65
N ARG A 160 -8.57 -20.18 3.34
CA ARG A 160 -8.21 -19.14 2.37
C ARG A 160 -8.75 -19.49 0.98
N ALA A 161 -8.67 -20.75 0.57
CA ALA A 161 -9.18 -21.18 -0.73
C ALA A 161 -10.71 -21.09 -0.84
N ILE A 162 -11.43 -21.29 0.28
CA ILE A 162 -12.91 -21.32 0.29
C ILE A 162 -13.51 -19.94 0.54
N ASN A 163 -13.08 -19.26 1.61
CA ASN A 163 -13.62 -17.97 2.02
C ASN A 163 -12.55 -17.14 2.75
N PRO A 164 -11.68 -16.42 2.03
CA PRO A 164 -10.62 -15.60 2.63
C PRO A 164 -11.18 -14.53 3.58
N ALA A 165 -12.29 -13.89 3.24
CA ALA A 165 -12.92 -12.86 4.09
C ALA A 165 -13.33 -13.39 5.48
N SER A 166 -13.52 -14.71 5.63
CA SER A 166 -13.85 -15.30 6.94
C SER A 166 -12.76 -15.13 7.99
N PHE A 167 -11.50 -14.86 7.60
CA PHE A 167 -10.44 -14.56 8.57
C PHE A 167 -10.68 -13.25 9.35
N ALA A 168 -11.47 -12.33 8.79
CA ALA A 168 -11.86 -11.08 9.42
C ALA A 168 -13.20 -11.19 10.20
N ASP A 169 -13.79 -12.39 10.25
CA ASP A 169 -15.01 -12.65 11.02
C ASP A 169 -14.68 -12.83 12.51
N PRO A 170 -15.36 -12.14 13.44
CA PRO A 170 -15.10 -12.27 14.89
C PRO A 170 -15.20 -13.70 15.40
N SER A 171 -16.11 -14.53 14.87
CA SER A 171 -16.28 -15.93 15.29
C SER A 171 -15.10 -16.82 14.91
N VAL A 172 -14.38 -16.46 13.84
CA VAL A 172 -13.18 -17.15 13.35
C VAL A 172 -11.94 -16.57 14.02
N ALA A 173 -11.82 -15.24 13.99
CA ALA A 173 -10.71 -14.50 14.58
C ALA A 173 -10.58 -14.75 16.08
N GLY A 174 -11.70 -14.78 16.81
CA GLY A 174 -11.72 -15.04 18.26
C GLY A 174 -11.20 -16.42 18.66
N ARG A 175 -11.09 -17.36 17.72
CA ARG A 175 -10.62 -18.74 17.94
C ARG A 175 -9.21 -19.01 17.41
N SER A 176 -8.53 -18.00 16.85
CA SER A 176 -7.23 -18.17 16.22
C SER A 176 -6.18 -17.26 16.83
N SER A 177 -5.05 -17.80 17.28
CA SER A 177 -3.88 -16.98 17.63
C SER A 177 -3.10 -16.52 16.40
N TYR A 178 -3.53 -16.89 15.19
CA TYR A 178 -2.80 -16.66 13.95
C TYR A 178 -3.62 -15.84 12.94
N TYR A 179 -2.91 -15.03 12.14
CA TYR A 179 -3.48 -14.27 11.03
C TYR A 179 -2.77 -14.55 9.69
N PRO A 180 -3.50 -14.55 8.56
CA PRO A 180 -2.90 -14.68 7.23
C PRO A 180 -2.21 -13.40 6.79
N TYR A 181 -1.20 -13.50 5.92
CA TYR A 181 -0.42 -12.35 5.44
C TYR A 181 -1.31 -11.23 4.85
N PHE A 182 -2.34 -11.58 4.06
CA PHE A 182 -3.24 -10.62 3.43
C PHE A 182 -4.46 -10.23 4.31
N ILE A 183 -4.37 -10.36 5.64
CA ILE A 183 -5.48 -10.07 6.56
C ILE A 183 -6.10 -8.68 6.34
N LEU A 184 -5.30 -7.67 6.02
CA LEU A 184 -5.80 -6.33 5.68
C LEU A 184 -6.83 -6.37 4.52
N HIS A 185 -6.53 -7.13 3.47
CA HIS A 185 -7.41 -7.27 2.30
C HIS A 185 -8.69 -8.04 2.64
N TYR A 186 -8.59 -9.03 3.53
CA TYR A 186 -9.76 -9.82 3.95
C TYR A 186 -10.73 -8.99 4.80
N HIS A 187 -10.23 -8.01 5.56
CA HIS A 187 -11.08 -7.03 6.24
C HIS A 187 -11.83 -6.15 5.23
N PHE A 188 -11.15 -5.65 4.20
CA PHE A 188 -11.80 -4.91 3.11
C PHE A 188 -12.88 -5.75 2.43
N ASP A 189 -12.53 -6.96 2.00
CA ASP A 189 -13.45 -7.88 1.30
C ASP A 189 -14.66 -8.23 2.15
N LYS A 190 -14.49 -8.41 3.46
CA LYS A 190 -15.62 -8.63 4.37
C LYS A 190 -16.52 -7.40 4.41
N LEU A 191 -15.97 -6.21 4.63
CA LEU A 191 -16.74 -4.97 4.71
C LEU A 191 -17.55 -4.71 3.44
N VAL A 192 -16.95 -4.79 2.26
CA VAL A 192 -17.67 -4.56 0.99
C VAL A 192 -18.73 -5.63 0.69
N ARG A 193 -18.71 -6.79 1.37
CA ARG A 193 -19.74 -7.84 1.25
C ARG A 193 -20.87 -7.70 2.27
N THR A 194 -20.58 -7.18 3.46
CA THR A 194 -21.52 -7.20 4.60
C THR A 194 -22.05 -5.83 4.99
N ASP A 195 -21.38 -4.75 4.58
CA ASP A 195 -21.74 -3.38 4.90
C ASP A 195 -22.24 -2.66 3.64
N PRO A 196 -23.53 -2.25 3.57
CA PRO A 196 -24.10 -1.62 2.39
C PRO A 196 -23.42 -0.30 1.97
N VAL A 197 -22.90 0.48 2.92
CA VAL A 197 -22.22 1.75 2.62
C VAL A 197 -20.86 1.48 2.00
N CYS A 198 -20.07 0.58 2.59
CA CYS A 198 -18.78 0.17 2.03
C CYS A 198 -18.96 -0.48 0.66
N ALA A 199 -20.00 -1.30 0.48
CA ALA A 199 -20.35 -1.91 -0.79
C ALA A 199 -20.64 -0.85 -1.87
N ALA A 200 -21.46 0.16 -1.57
CA ALA A 200 -21.80 1.23 -2.49
C ALA A 200 -20.58 2.07 -2.90
N ILE A 201 -19.73 2.45 -1.94
CA ILE A 201 -18.47 3.16 -2.21
C ILE A 201 -17.59 2.34 -3.16
N TRP A 202 -17.41 1.05 -2.85
CA TRP A 202 -16.56 0.19 -3.67
C TRP A 202 -17.14 -0.05 -5.07
N GLN A 203 -18.46 -0.19 -5.21
CA GLN A 203 -19.11 -0.34 -6.52
C GLN A 203 -18.91 0.89 -7.41
N GLN A 204 -18.92 2.10 -6.82
CA GLN A 204 -18.72 3.36 -7.55
C GLN A 204 -17.23 3.68 -7.81
N THR A 205 -16.32 3.05 -7.07
CA THR A 205 -14.88 3.31 -7.19
C THR A 205 -14.34 2.85 -8.56
N THR A 206 -13.62 3.73 -9.25
CA THR A 206 -12.92 3.42 -10.50
C THR A 206 -11.99 2.21 -10.35
N LYS A 207 -12.05 1.27 -11.31
CA LYS A 207 -11.27 0.02 -11.28
C LYS A 207 -10.09 0.10 -12.24
N LEU A 208 -8.97 0.63 -11.77
CA LEU A 208 -7.68 0.57 -12.49
C LEU A 208 -6.90 -0.66 -12.07
N SER A 209 -6.38 -1.44 -13.03
CA SER A 209 -5.65 -2.67 -12.74
C SER A 209 -4.34 -2.37 -12.02
N GLY A 210 -4.09 -3.06 -10.90
CA GLY A 210 -2.80 -3.01 -10.21
C GLY A 210 -1.70 -3.80 -10.92
N SER A 211 -2.02 -4.59 -11.94
CA SER A 211 -1.05 -5.39 -12.68
C SER A 211 -0.10 -4.52 -13.52
N ASP A 212 -0.62 -3.42 -14.09
CA ASP A 212 0.15 -2.48 -14.91
C ASP A 212 1.28 -1.82 -14.12
N ALA A 213 1.04 -1.49 -12.84
CA ALA A 213 2.06 -0.97 -11.92
C ALA A 213 3.23 -1.96 -11.69
N GLY A 214 3.06 -3.25 -12.03
CA GLY A 214 4.10 -4.27 -11.91
C GLY A 214 4.94 -4.48 -13.18
N ARG A 215 4.52 -3.97 -14.34
CA ARG A 215 5.11 -4.31 -15.64
C ARG A 215 6.54 -3.78 -15.80
N LEU A 216 6.77 -2.53 -15.42
CA LEU A 216 8.10 -1.91 -15.46
C LEU A 216 9.10 -2.70 -14.60
N LYS A 217 8.71 -3.04 -13.36
CA LYS A 217 9.53 -3.87 -12.47
C LYS A 217 9.88 -5.21 -13.12
N SER A 218 8.89 -5.90 -13.70
CA SER A 218 9.11 -7.20 -14.35
C SER A 218 10.08 -7.09 -15.52
N ALA A 219 9.97 -6.04 -16.34
CA ALA A 219 10.89 -5.79 -17.45
C ALA A 219 12.32 -5.52 -16.98
N CYS A 220 12.51 -4.65 -15.98
CA CYS A 220 13.83 -4.40 -15.39
C CYS A 220 14.47 -5.68 -14.83
N VAL A 221 13.68 -6.52 -14.15
CA VAL A 221 14.17 -7.79 -13.61
C VAL A 221 14.55 -8.77 -14.74
N ALA A 222 13.73 -8.87 -15.79
CA ALA A 222 13.99 -9.74 -16.93
C ALA A 222 15.24 -9.31 -17.72
N ALA A 223 15.45 -8.00 -17.87
CA ALA A 223 16.64 -7.41 -18.49
C ALA A 223 17.85 -7.34 -17.54
N ASN A 224 17.77 -7.94 -16.35
CA ASN A 224 18.83 -7.94 -15.36
C ASN A 224 19.31 -6.54 -14.91
N GLY A 225 18.46 -5.50 -15.07
CA GLY A 225 18.76 -4.10 -14.79
C GLY A 225 19.15 -3.26 -16.01
N ASP A 226 19.39 -3.87 -17.17
CA ASP A 226 19.81 -3.19 -18.39
C ASP A 226 18.67 -3.12 -19.43
N LEU A 227 17.52 -2.61 -19.00
CA LEU A 227 16.39 -2.35 -19.90
C LEU A 227 16.75 -1.18 -20.82
N ASP A 228 16.47 -1.28 -22.12
CA ASP A 228 16.71 -0.20 -23.08
C ASP A 228 15.82 1.02 -22.80
N ASP A 229 16.32 2.20 -23.16
CA ASP A 229 15.72 3.48 -22.77
C ASP A 229 14.34 3.70 -23.40
N GLU A 230 14.11 3.20 -24.63
CA GLU A 230 12.82 3.33 -25.33
C GLU A 230 11.74 2.50 -24.63
N THR A 231 12.03 1.22 -24.38
CA THR A 231 11.11 0.32 -23.65
C THR A 231 10.89 0.82 -22.22
N MET A 232 11.94 1.30 -21.55
CA MET A 232 11.85 1.89 -20.22
C MET A 232 10.92 3.10 -20.20
N ALA A 233 11.09 4.05 -21.12
CA ALA A 233 10.26 5.24 -21.22
C ALA A 233 8.79 4.87 -21.50
N SER A 234 8.55 3.95 -22.42
CA SER A 234 7.21 3.46 -22.76
C SER A 234 6.52 2.83 -21.55
N LEU A 235 7.18 1.88 -20.86
CA LEU A 235 6.64 1.22 -19.68
C LEU A 235 6.45 2.19 -18.50
N PHE A 236 7.35 3.16 -18.34
CA PHE A 236 7.23 4.19 -17.30
C PHE A 236 6.00 5.08 -17.50
N GLN A 237 5.62 5.40 -18.74
CA GLN A 237 4.42 6.19 -19.02
C GLN A 237 3.12 5.37 -19.00
N ALA A 238 3.21 4.02 -19.07
CA ALA A 238 2.04 3.15 -19.16
C ALA A 238 1.22 3.03 -17.86
N SER A 239 1.77 3.44 -16.71
CA SER A 239 1.07 3.45 -15.43
C SER A 239 1.43 4.71 -14.65
N PRO A 240 0.49 5.34 -13.91
CA PRO A 240 0.77 6.54 -13.13
C PRO A 240 1.73 6.29 -11.96
N VAL A 241 1.81 5.04 -11.50
CA VAL A 241 2.65 4.60 -10.38
C VAL A 241 3.17 3.19 -10.64
N HIS A 242 4.41 2.91 -10.24
CA HIS A 242 5.09 1.63 -10.45
C HIS A 242 5.53 1.02 -9.12
N LYS A 243 5.22 -0.25 -8.89
CA LYS A 243 5.65 -0.99 -7.70
C LYS A 243 6.98 -1.69 -7.96
N LEU A 244 8.05 -1.20 -7.33
CA LEU A 244 9.39 -1.78 -7.43
C LEU A 244 9.68 -2.80 -6.31
N ASN A 245 10.91 -3.29 -6.23
CA ASN A 245 11.35 -4.21 -5.18
C ASN A 245 12.75 -3.83 -4.65
N TRP A 246 12.81 -3.32 -3.42
CA TRP A 246 14.06 -2.83 -2.82
C TRP A 246 15.07 -3.92 -2.46
N ARG A 247 14.69 -5.21 -2.48
CA ARG A 247 15.59 -6.32 -2.14
C ARG A 247 16.60 -6.65 -3.24
N LYS A 248 16.42 -6.10 -4.44
CA LYS A 248 17.34 -6.23 -5.59
C LYS A 248 17.53 -4.85 -6.25
N PRO A 249 18.05 -3.87 -5.51
CA PRO A 249 18.11 -2.48 -5.96
C PRO A 249 18.94 -2.32 -7.23
N GLU A 250 19.94 -3.18 -7.44
CA GLU A 250 20.80 -3.20 -8.63
C GLU A 250 20.02 -3.36 -9.94
N LYS A 251 18.80 -3.93 -9.90
CA LYS A 251 17.93 -4.06 -11.07
C LYS A 251 17.22 -2.77 -11.47
N PHE A 252 17.27 -1.74 -10.63
CA PHE A 252 16.52 -0.50 -10.82
C PHE A 252 17.43 0.74 -10.92
N GLU A 253 18.75 0.58 -10.80
CA GLU A 253 19.69 1.72 -10.84
C GLU A 253 19.59 2.52 -12.15
N LYS A 254 19.60 1.85 -13.30
CA LYS A 254 19.44 2.51 -14.62
C LYS A 254 18.11 3.27 -14.71
N LEU A 255 17.03 2.66 -14.24
CA LEU A 255 15.69 3.27 -14.21
C LEU A 255 15.66 4.52 -13.32
N LEU A 256 16.20 4.43 -12.10
CA LEU A 256 16.18 5.57 -11.18
C LEU A 256 17.05 6.71 -11.72
N ASN A 257 18.21 6.41 -12.31
CA ASN A 257 19.05 7.43 -12.97
C ASN A 257 18.30 8.12 -14.11
N PHE A 258 17.60 7.35 -14.94
CA PHE A 258 16.78 7.87 -16.05
C PHE A 258 15.68 8.84 -15.54
N VAL A 259 14.94 8.44 -14.49
CA VAL A 259 13.87 9.27 -13.93
C VAL A 259 14.41 10.53 -13.25
N GLU A 260 15.49 10.42 -12.48
CA GLU A 260 16.10 11.55 -11.76
C GLU A 260 16.70 12.59 -12.72
N ALA A 261 17.33 12.15 -13.80
CA ALA A 261 17.80 13.03 -14.87
C ALA A 261 16.64 13.79 -15.53
N GLY A 262 15.54 13.07 -15.83
CA GLY A 262 14.33 13.67 -16.40
C GLY A 262 13.65 14.70 -15.50
N LEU A 263 13.73 14.53 -14.16
CA LEU A 263 13.20 15.50 -13.20
C LEU A 263 14.11 16.72 -13.03
N SER A 264 15.43 16.52 -13.08
CA SER A 264 16.40 17.62 -12.94
C SER A 264 16.34 18.58 -14.12
N ASN A 265 16.21 18.07 -15.35
CA ASN A 265 16.15 18.89 -16.56
C ASN A 265 14.90 19.77 -16.65
N ARG A 266 13.78 19.37 -16.02
CA ARG A 266 12.55 20.20 -15.98
C ARG A 266 12.68 21.45 -15.11
N LEU A 267 13.70 21.54 -14.26
CA LEU A 267 13.96 22.70 -13.38
C LEU A 267 14.87 23.75 -14.04
N GLU A 268 15.54 23.40 -15.14
CA GLU A 268 16.43 24.31 -15.88
C GLU A 268 15.72 24.98 -17.07
N THR A 269 14.47 24.63 -17.34
CA THR A 269 13.65 25.29 -18.37
C THR A 269 12.70 26.28 -17.68
N PRO A 270 12.85 27.61 -17.90
CA PRO A 270 12.05 28.64 -17.25
C PRO A 270 10.57 28.62 -17.65
#